data_AF-R5IH24-F1
#
_entry.id   AF-R5IH24-F1
#
_cell.length_a   1.000
_cell.length_b   1.000
_cell.length_c   1.000
_cell.angle_alpha   90.00
_cell.angle_beta   90.00
_cell.angle_gamma   90.00
#
_symmetry.space_group_name_H-M   'P 1'
#
loop_
_entity.id
_entity.type
_entity.pdbx_description
1 polymer ?
#
loop_
_entity_poly.entity_id
_entity_poly.type
_entity_poly.pdbx_seq_one_letter_code
_entity_poly.pdbx_strand_id
1 'polypeptide(L)'
;MAVIPKNYSEVDPLLQQYVRESVLPEYDAYDKAHSRTHILSVITQSMELYGQLSAKGECGPDGCPLNPDMIYAIAAYHDIGVCEGREFHHLVSGRMLESDPTLRQWFSEEQIHLMREAVEDHRSSNKSWPRSIYGRIVSEADKVIDFDTVFSRAILYARAHYPGLTEDEIFQKSYGHLLDKYGDNGYMRLQFPDSPNARRLAELREKLRDPELMRREFSLFQIHPLEPFVPEGAKVLLLGSFPPPHARWSMEFFYPNFQNDMWRIMGLLFYGDPGHFVVPGQRRFDYERVTAFCRREGIAMYDAAYMVKRLRGNASDNFLKIMESTDIQALLAKMPSCHAVVSTGGKSAEQIASILDVTVPPVGGSVSFSLSMPGASSRSMTFFRMPSSSRAYPLPLEKKAAAYAGVFGI
;
A
#
# COMPACT_ATOMS: atom_id res chain seq x y z
N MET A 1 8.42 -0.33 0.57
CA MET A 1 9.65 0.49 0.68
C MET A 1 9.19 1.93 0.58
N ALA A 2 9.55 2.78 1.54
CA ALA A 2 9.37 4.22 1.37
C ALA A 2 10.08 4.62 0.07
N VAL A 3 9.36 5.20 -0.88
CA VAL A 3 9.98 5.78 -2.07
C VAL A 3 10.67 7.04 -1.59
N ILE A 4 11.99 6.98 -1.43
CA ILE A 4 12.78 8.16 -1.08
C ILE A 4 12.78 9.08 -2.30
N PRO A 5 12.53 10.39 -2.14
CA PRO A 5 12.64 11.35 -3.24
C PRO A 5 14.03 11.22 -3.88
N LYS A 6 14.07 10.89 -5.18
CA LYS A 6 15.31 10.91 -5.94
C LYS A 6 15.76 12.37 -6.13
N ASN A 7 17.06 12.60 -6.10
CA ASN A 7 17.66 13.84 -6.59
C ASN A 7 17.80 13.74 -8.11
N TYR A 8 17.31 14.75 -8.84
CA TYR A 8 17.48 14.88 -10.28
C TYR A 8 18.49 15.99 -10.55
N SER A 9 19.60 15.68 -11.22
CA SER A 9 20.68 16.65 -11.49
C SER A 9 20.28 17.76 -12.45
N GLU A 10 19.26 17.50 -13.26
CA GLU A 10 18.73 18.35 -14.31
C GLU A 10 17.71 19.36 -13.77
N VAL A 11 17.26 19.20 -12.52
CA VAL A 11 16.26 20.04 -11.87
C VAL A 11 16.94 20.93 -10.84
N ASP A 12 16.56 22.20 -10.78
CA ASP A 12 17.06 23.17 -9.81
C ASP A 12 16.97 22.61 -8.36
N PRO A 13 18.07 22.61 -7.59
CA PRO A 13 18.09 22.06 -6.24
C PRO A 13 17.11 22.74 -5.27
N LEU A 14 16.89 24.06 -5.42
CA LEU A 14 15.97 24.81 -4.56
C LEU A 14 14.51 24.47 -4.90
N LEU A 15 14.19 24.26 -6.18
CA LEU A 15 12.87 23.77 -6.58
C LEU A 15 12.60 22.37 -6.00
N GLN A 16 13.59 21.47 -6.07
CA GLN A 16 13.47 20.13 -5.49
C GLN A 16 13.28 20.18 -3.96
N GLN A 17 13.99 21.07 -3.28
CA GLN A 17 13.82 21.28 -1.84
C GLN A 17 12.41 21.80 -1.53
N TYR A 18 11.96 22.82 -2.26
CA TYR A 18 10.63 23.40 -2.10
C TYR A 18 9.52 22.35 -2.26
N VAL A 19 9.56 21.55 -3.33
CA VAL A 19 8.58 20.49 -3.56
C VAL A 19 8.58 19.46 -2.42
N ARG A 20 9.74 19.09 -1.88
CA ARG A 20 9.83 18.13 -0.77
C ARG A 20 9.25 18.66 0.53
N GLU A 21 9.50 19.92 0.82
CA GLU A 21 9.15 20.52 2.11
C GLU A 21 7.73 21.08 2.13
N SER A 22 7.21 21.52 0.98
CA SER A 22 5.93 22.26 0.90
C SER A 22 4.84 21.53 0.12
N VAL A 23 5.18 20.74 -0.90
CA VAL A 23 4.18 20.14 -1.81
C VAL A 23 3.93 18.66 -1.47
N LEU A 24 4.98 17.85 -1.40
CA LEU A 24 4.87 16.42 -1.11
C LEU A 24 4.20 16.07 0.25
N PRO A 25 4.28 16.90 1.31
CA PRO A 25 3.55 16.66 2.56
C PRO A 25 2.03 16.75 2.49
N GLU A 26 1.46 17.52 1.56
CA GLU A 26 0.00 17.61 1.39
C GLU A 26 -0.60 16.22 1.11
N TYR A 27 0.11 15.40 0.34
CA TYR A 27 -0.32 14.05 -0.05
C TYR A 27 -0.29 13.02 1.09
N ASP A 28 0.28 13.33 2.26
CA ASP A 28 0.26 12.43 3.42
C ASP A 28 -1.15 12.31 4.02
N ALA A 29 -2.01 13.31 3.78
CA ALA A 29 -3.40 13.31 4.21
C ALA A 29 -4.36 12.69 3.18
N TYR A 30 -3.88 12.37 1.97
CA TYR A 30 -4.74 11.94 0.87
C TYR A 30 -4.88 10.42 0.80
N ASP A 31 -5.88 9.98 0.03
CA ASP A 31 -6.13 8.56 -0.15
C ASP A 31 -4.99 7.85 -0.89
N LYS A 32 -4.97 6.52 -0.80
CA LYS A 32 -3.91 5.69 -1.38
C LYS A 32 -3.66 5.93 -2.87
N ALA A 33 -4.71 6.21 -3.65
CA ALA A 33 -4.56 6.42 -5.09
C ALA A 33 -3.82 7.71 -5.41
N HIS A 34 -3.86 8.69 -4.50
CA HIS A 34 -3.21 10.01 -4.63
C HIS A 34 -2.14 10.20 -3.53
N SER A 35 -1.58 9.10 -3.03
CA SER A 35 -0.59 9.15 -1.94
C SER A 35 0.75 9.71 -2.40
N ARG A 36 1.58 10.21 -1.48
CA ARG A 36 2.96 10.65 -1.77
C ARG A 36 3.77 9.62 -2.58
N THR A 37 3.58 8.33 -2.31
CA THR A 37 4.25 7.25 -3.04
C THR A 37 3.84 7.22 -4.52
N HIS A 38 2.56 7.47 -4.81
CA HIS A 38 2.07 7.57 -6.18
C HIS A 38 2.70 8.79 -6.89
N ILE A 39 2.67 9.97 -6.26
CA ILE A 39 3.24 11.20 -6.85
C ILE A 39 4.73 11.04 -7.16
N LEU A 40 5.51 10.45 -6.25
CA LEU A 40 6.93 10.17 -6.48
C LEU A 40 7.15 9.19 -7.66
N SER A 41 6.25 8.24 -7.87
CA SER A 41 6.27 7.36 -9.04
C SER A 41 5.97 8.12 -10.33
N VAL A 42 5.02 9.08 -10.32
CA VAL A 42 4.72 9.93 -11.48
C VAL A 42 5.88 10.87 -11.80
N ILE A 43 6.50 11.48 -10.79
CA ILE A 43 7.73 12.29 -10.97
C ILE A 43 8.82 11.44 -11.61
N THR A 44 9.10 10.25 -11.06
CA THR A 44 10.15 9.36 -11.59
C THR A 44 9.92 9.02 -13.05
N GLN A 45 8.69 8.64 -13.41
CA GLN A 45 8.34 8.29 -14.79
C GLN A 45 8.38 9.50 -15.72
N SER A 46 7.98 10.69 -15.24
CA SER A 46 8.05 11.93 -16.01
C SER A 46 9.50 12.30 -16.33
N MET A 47 10.41 12.14 -15.37
CA MET A 47 11.85 12.40 -15.58
C MET A 47 12.52 11.35 -16.47
N GLU A 48 12.09 10.09 -16.41
CA GLU A 48 12.54 9.06 -17.37
C GLU A 48 12.09 9.37 -18.81
N LEU A 49 10.85 9.83 -19.00
CA LEU A 49 10.34 10.29 -20.28
C LEU A 49 11.12 11.52 -20.78
N TYR A 50 11.37 12.50 -19.91
CA TYR A 50 12.20 13.67 -20.22
C TYR A 50 13.55 13.25 -20.81
N GLY A 51 14.29 12.35 -20.14
CA GLY A 51 15.60 11.91 -20.64
C GLY A 51 15.55 11.30 -22.05
N GLN A 52 14.51 10.51 -22.35
CA GLN A 52 14.32 9.91 -23.68
C GLN A 52 13.94 10.94 -24.74
N LEU A 53 13.02 11.85 -24.42
CA LEU A 53 12.51 12.86 -25.35
C LEU A 53 13.59 13.91 -25.65
N SER A 54 14.31 14.36 -24.63
CA SER A 54 15.44 15.29 -24.78
C SER A 54 16.57 14.68 -25.63
N ALA A 55 16.87 13.39 -25.46
CA ALA A 55 17.85 12.70 -26.31
C ALA A 55 17.41 12.59 -27.78
N LYS A 56 16.09 12.62 -28.05
CA LYS A 56 15.51 12.67 -29.40
C LYS A 56 15.42 14.10 -29.96
N GLY A 57 15.79 15.13 -29.19
CA GLY A 57 15.69 16.53 -29.59
C GLY A 57 14.26 17.06 -29.64
N GLU A 58 13.34 16.46 -28.87
CA GLU A 58 11.98 16.97 -28.73
C GLU A 58 11.99 18.34 -28.04
N CYS A 59 11.13 19.24 -28.51
CA CYS A 59 11.03 20.61 -28.01
C CYS A 59 9.68 20.88 -27.35
N GLY A 60 9.67 21.92 -26.50
CA GLY A 60 8.45 22.53 -25.98
C GLY A 60 7.63 23.24 -27.06
N PRO A 61 6.41 23.71 -26.72
CA PRO A 61 5.56 24.45 -27.64
C PRO A 61 6.18 25.77 -28.15
N ASP A 62 7.15 26.30 -27.43
CA ASP A 62 7.94 27.49 -27.77
C ASP A 62 9.12 27.20 -28.74
N GLY A 63 9.33 25.92 -29.09
CA GLY A 63 10.45 25.48 -29.92
C GLY A 63 11.77 25.34 -29.16
N CYS A 64 11.79 25.64 -27.86
CA CYS A 64 12.97 25.47 -27.01
C CYS A 64 13.11 24.02 -26.54
N PRO A 65 14.31 23.58 -26.10
CA PRO A 65 14.47 22.31 -25.42
C PRO A 65 13.50 22.16 -24.24
N LEU A 66 13.05 20.92 -23.98
CA LEU A 66 12.17 20.64 -22.84
C LEU A 66 12.77 21.13 -21.52
N ASN A 67 11.95 21.79 -20.71
CA ASN A 67 12.35 22.29 -19.40
C ASN A 67 12.13 21.19 -18.32
N PRO A 68 13.21 20.64 -17.71
CA PRO A 68 13.10 19.62 -16.67
C PRO A 68 12.43 20.14 -15.39
N ASP A 69 12.61 21.41 -15.03
CA ASP A 69 12.00 22.02 -13.85
C ASP A 69 10.48 22.07 -13.98
N MET A 70 9.98 22.43 -15.16
CA MET A 70 8.54 22.41 -15.46
C MET A 70 7.98 20.99 -15.35
N ILE A 71 8.65 19.99 -15.93
CA ILE A 71 8.20 18.59 -15.90
C ILE A 71 8.14 18.08 -14.45
N TYR A 72 9.16 18.40 -13.66
CA TYR A 72 9.24 18.02 -12.25
C TYR A 72 8.10 18.64 -11.43
N ALA A 73 7.87 19.95 -11.57
CA ALA A 73 6.82 20.66 -10.86
C ALA A 73 5.41 20.22 -11.30
N ILE A 74 5.16 20.07 -12.60
CA ILE A 74 3.87 19.56 -13.13
C ILE A 74 3.55 18.20 -12.51
N ALA A 75 4.51 17.27 -12.53
CA ALA A 75 4.31 15.93 -11.95
C ALA A 75 4.07 15.99 -10.43
N ALA A 76 4.72 16.90 -9.71
CA ALA A 76 4.52 17.08 -8.27
C ALA A 76 3.16 17.67 -7.91
N TYR A 77 2.56 18.49 -8.78
CA TYR A 77 1.28 19.17 -8.53
C TYR A 77 0.07 18.47 -9.13
N HIS A 78 0.23 17.50 -10.04
CA HIS A 78 -0.88 17.04 -10.90
C HIS A 78 -2.16 16.63 -10.14
N ASP A 79 -2.00 16.08 -8.93
CA ASP A 79 -3.08 15.57 -8.08
C ASP A 79 -3.30 16.36 -6.78
N ILE A 80 -2.60 17.49 -6.58
CA ILE A 80 -2.64 18.25 -5.32
C ILE A 80 -4.06 18.73 -4.96
N GLY A 81 -4.91 18.95 -5.98
CA GLY A 81 -6.28 19.40 -5.81
C GLY A 81 -7.28 18.34 -5.33
N VAL A 82 -6.85 17.10 -5.05
CA VAL A 82 -7.77 16.03 -4.60
C VAL A 82 -8.42 16.32 -3.25
N CYS A 83 -7.83 17.23 -2.45
CA CYS A 83 -8.42 17.73 -1.20
C CYS A 83 -9.81 18.38 -1.38
N GLU A 84 -10.09 18.95 -2.56
CA GLU A 84 -11.41 19.53 -2.91
C GLU A 84 -12.35 18.52 -3.61
N GLY A 85 -11.92 17.25 -3.74
CA GLY A 85 -12.71 16.16 -4.30
C GLY A 85 -12.22 15.67 -5.67
N ARG A 86 -12.52 14.39 -5.96
CA ARG A 86 -11.98 13.67 -7.12
C ARG A 86 -12.61 14.05 -8.47
N GLU A 87 -13.79 14.63 -8.52
CA GLU A 87 -14.47 14.86 -9.80
C GLU A 87 -13.71 15.91 -10.65
N PHE A 88 -13.20 16.94 -9.98
CA PHE A 88 -12.55 18.10 -10.59
C PHE A 88 -11.12 18.35 -10.10
N HIS A 89 -10.50 17.39 -9.40
CA HIS A 89 -9.14 17.54 -8.82
C HIS A 89 -8.12 18.08 -9.83
N HIS A 90 -8.05 17.56 -11.06
CA HIS A 90 -7.19 18.09 -12.14
C HIS A 90 -7.31 19.61 -12.38
N LEU A 91 -8.52 20.18 -12.34
CA LEU A 91 -8.74 21.63 -12.49
C LEU A 91 -8.33 22.40 -11.23
N VAL A 92 -8.59 21.82 -10.06
CA VAL A 92 -8.17 22.37 -8.76
C VAL A 92 -6.64 22.37 -8.67
N SER A 93 -5.98 21.28 -9.05
CA SER A 93 -4.53 21.15 -9.11
C SER A 93 -3.91 22.20 -10.01
N GLY A 94 -4.48 22.43 -11.20
CA GLY A 94 -4.03 23.47 -12.11
C GLY A 94 -4.14 24.87 -11.50
N ARG A 95 -5.28 25.16 -10.84
CA ARG A 95 -5.50 26.42 -10.10
C ARG A 95 -4.52 26.60 -8.95
N MET A 96 -4.27 25.55 -8.17
CA MET A 96 -3.34 25.56 -7.04
C MET A 96 -1.91 25.81 -7.50
N LEU A 97 -1.49 25.16 -8.59
CA LEU A 97 -0.20 25.42 -9.24
C LEU A 97 -0.10 26.89 -9.67
N GLU A 98 -1.09 27.40 -10.41
CA GLU A 98 -1.07 28.78 -10.92
C GLU A 98 -1.11 29.84 -9.80
N SER A 99 -1.75 29.51 -8.68
CA SER A 99 -1.91 30.41 -7.54
C SER A 99 -0.69 30.44 -6.61
N ASP A 100 0.25 29.51 -6.76
CA ASP A 100 1.42 29.43 -5.91
C ASP A 100 2.45 30.52 -6.23
N PRO A 101 2.64 31.52 -5.35
CA PRO A 101 3.56 32.61 -5.62
C PRO A 101 5.02 32.18 -5.59
N THR A 102 5.35 31.04 -4.96
CA THR A 102 6.72 30.55 -4.82
C THR A 102 7.27 30.11 -6.17
N LEU A 103 6.42 29.51 -7.02
CA LEU A 103 6.80 29.04 -8.35
C LEU A 103 7.33 30.15 -9.27
N ARG A 104 6.95 31.42 -9.02
CA ARG A 104 7.45 32.60 -9.76
C ARG A 104 8.95 32.85 -9.55
N GLN A 105 9.60 32.17 -8.61
CA GLN A 105 11.06 32.21 -8.47
C GLN A 105 11.78 31.46 -9.60
N TRP A 106 11.12 30.47 -10.20
CA TRP A 106 11.70 29.62 -11.26
C TRP A 106 11.04 29.79 -12.63
N PHE A 107 9.77 30.19 -12.67
CA PHE A 107 8.97 30.15 -13.88
C PHE A 107 8.34 31.51 -14.23
N SER A 108 8.30 31.84 -15.52
CA SER A 108 7.55 33.00 -16.03
C SER A 108 6.04 32.77 -15.95
N GLU A 109 5.24 33.83 -16.12
CA GLU A 109 3.78 33.70 -16.14
C GLU A 109 3.30 32.78 -17.28
N GLU A 110 3.93 32.86 -18.44
CA GLU A 110 3.64 31.99 -19.59
C GLU A 110 3.98 30.52 -19.30
N GLN A 111 5.10 30.27 -18.62
CA GLN A 111 5.48 28.92 -18.20
C GLN A 111 4.50 28.36 -17.16
N ILE A 112 4.11 29.16 -16.17
CA ILE A 112 3.12 28.77 -15.16
C ILE A 112 1.77 28.44 -15.82
N HIS A 113 1.34 29.25 -16.79
CA HIS A 113 0.12 28.98 -17.55
C HIS A 113 0.21 27.63 -18.28
N LEU A 114 1.30 27.37 -18.99
CA LEU A 114 1.54 26.10 -19.68
C LEU A 114 1.60 24.90 -18.72
N MET A 115 2.18 25.08 -17.54
CA MET A 115 2.23 24.06 -16.47
C MET A 115 0.83 23.75 -15.92
N ARG A 116 0.01 24.78 -15.68
CA ARG A 116 -1.39 24.62 -15.30
C ARG A 116 -2.15 23.79 -16.34
N GLU A 117 -2.02 24.14 -17.62
CA GLU A 117 -2.69 23.40 -18.69
C GLU A 117 -2.27 21.92 -18.72
N ALA A 118 -0.96 21.66 -18.56
CA ALA A 118 -0.43 20.31 -18.49
C ALA A 118 -0.98 19.52 -17.30
N VAL A 119 -1.13 20.15 -16.13
CA VAL A 119 -1.77 19.55 -14.96
C VAL A 119 -3.24 19.26 -15.22
N GLU A 120 -4.01 20.17 -15.80
CA GLU A 120 -5.43 19.95 -16.12
C GLU A 120 -5.61 18.77 -17.11
N ASP A 121 -4.65 18.58 -18.01
CA ASP A 121 -4.71 17.58 -19.08
C ASP A 121 -4.29 16.16 -18.65
N HIS A 122 -3.76 15.96 -17.44
CA HIS A 122 -3.20 14.66 -17.05
C HIS A 122 -4.24 13.53 -17.03
N ARG A 123 -5.50 13.85 -16.71
CA ARG A 123 -6.55 12.88 -16.36
C ARG A 123 -6.77 11.84 -17.46
N SER A 124 -6.60 10.57 -17.12
CA SER A 124 -6.75 9.45 -18.07
C SER A 124 -8.15 9.27 -18.67
N SER A 125 -9.21 9.82 -18.05
CA SER A 125 -10.57 9.82 -18.60
C SER A 125 -10.88 11.02 -19.50
N ASN A 126 -9.94 11.94 -19.68
CA ASN A 126 -10.10 13.03 -20.63
C ASN A 126 -10.14 12.45 -22.06
N LYS A 127 -11.19 12.82 -22.81
CA LYS A 127 -11.37 12.34 -24.20
C LYS A 127 -10.46 13.09 -25.18
N SER A 128 -9.99 14.26 -24.78
CA SER A 128 -9.13 15.12 -25.58
C SER A 128 -7.65 14.77 -25.38
N TRP A 129 -6.85 14.99 -26.42
CA TRP A 129 -5.40 14.91 -26.31
C TRP A 129 -4.87 16.08 -25.47
N PRO A 130 -3.83 15.87 -24.64
CA PRO A 130 -3.20 16.98 -23.92
C PRO A 130 -2.70 18.07 -24.88
N ARG A 131 -2.86 19.34 -24.48
CA ARG A 131 -2.56 20.53 -25.28
C ARG A 131 -1.08 20.68 -25.62
N SER A 132 -0.20 20.20 -24.73
CA SER A 132 1.24 20.35 -24.85
C SER A 132 2.00 19.05 -24.61
N ILE A 133 3.27 19.01 -25.03
CA ILE A 133 4.16 17.89 -24.72
C ILE A 133 4.32 17.67 -23.21
N TYR A 134 4.30 18.73 -22.41
CA TYR A 134 4.32 18.64 -20.96
C TYR A 134 3.09 17.90 -20.41
N GLY A 135 1.88 18.23 -20.92
CA GLY A 135 0.65 17.50 -20.59
C GLY A 135 0.70 16.03 -21.03
N ARG A 136 1.28 15.76 -22.20
CA ARG A 136 1.48 14.38 -22.69
C ARG A 136 2.42 13.58 -21.77
N ILE A 137 3.50 14.19 -21.28
CA ILE A 137 4.44 13.53 -20.35
C ILE A 137 3.75 13.14 -19.06
N VAL A 138 3.09 14.08 -18.37
CA VAL A 138 2.42 13.78 -17.09
C VAL A 138 1.25 12.81 -17.25
N SER A 139 0.44 12.98 -18.30
CA SER A 139 -0.66 12.06 -18.64
C SER A 139 -0.18 10.64 -18.91
N GLU A 140 1.01 10.47 -19.51
CA GLU A 140 1.58 9.14 -19.70
C GLU A 140 2.21 8.60 -18.42
N ALA A 141 2.95 9.41 -17.67
CA ALA A 141 3.61 9.01 -16.43
C ALA A 141 2.63 8.57 -15.34
N ASP A 142 1.41 9.12 -15.33
CA ASP A 142 0.33 8.73 -14.42
C ASP A 142 -0.27 7.33 -14.75
N LYS A 143 -0.06 6.81 -15.96
CA LYS A 143 -0.63 5.50 -16.34
C LYS A 143 0.05 4.36 -15.61
N VAL A 144 -0.70 3.73 -14.70
CA VAL A 144 -0.28 2.49 -14.03
C VAL A 144 -0.41 1.29 -14.97
N ILE A 145 0.74 0.70 -15.33
CA ILE A 145 0.88 -0.48 -16.19
C ILE A 145 1.83 -1.49 -15.53
N ASP A 146 1.43 -1.97 -14.35
CA ASP A 146 2.09 -3.09 -13.67
C ASP A 146 1.07 -4.21 -13.49
N PHE A 147 1.39 -5.41 -13.99
CA PHE A 147 0.48 -6.55 -14.03
C PHE A 147 -0.13 -6.86 -12.65
N ASP A 148 0.71 -6.98 -11.63
CA ASP A 148 0.24 -7.37 -10.30
C ASP A 148 -0.67 -6.28 -9.70
N THR A 149 -0.30 -5.01 -9.88
CA THR A 149 -1.06 -3.85 -9.40
C THR A 149 -2.41 -3.72 -10.09
N VAL A 150 -2.46 -3.80 -11.42
CA VAL A 150 -3.73 -3.64 -12.15
C VAL A 150 -4.65 -4.82 -11.93
N PHE A 151 -4.10 -6.04 -11.82
CA PHE A 151 -4.91 -7.23 -11.58
C PHE A 151 -5.43 -7.27 -10.14
N SER A 152 -4.61 -6.94 -9.13
CA SER A 152 -5.07 -6.87 -7.74
C SER A 152 -6.19 -5.84 -7.56
N ARG A 153 -6.06 -4.66 -8.18
CA ARG A 153 -7.10 -3.61 -8.17
C ARG A 153 -8.40 -4.11 -8.80
N ALA A 154 -8.33 -4.80 -9.94
CA ALA A 154 -9.51 -5.35 -10.60
C ALA A 154 -10.21 -6.42 -9.74
N ILE A 155 -9.44 -7.30 -9.09
CA ILE A 155 -9.95 -8.34 -8.19
C ILE A 155 -10.64 -7.72 -6.97
N LEU A 156 -9.99 -6.77 -6.30
CA LEU A 156 -10.54 -6.07 -5.14
C LEU A 156 -11.82 -5.31 -5.51
N TYR A 157 -11.81 -4.61 -6.65
CA TYR A 157 -12.99 -3.92 -7.16
C TYR A 157 -14.15 -4.89 -7.41
N ALA A 158 -13.90 -6.01 -8.09
CA ALA A 158 -14.92 -7.01 -8.39
C ALA A 158 -15.53 -7.61 -7.10
N ARG A 159 -14.72 -7.93 -6.09
CA ARG A 159 -15.25 -8.47 -4.82
C ARG A 159 -16.04 -7.45 -4.02
N ALA A 160 -15.57 -6.19 -3.97
CA ALA A 160 -16.25 -5.14 -3.21
C ALA A 160 -17.63 -4.79 -3.81
N HIS A 161 -17.74 -4.78 -5.14
CA HIS A 161 -18.99 -4.42 -5.82
C HIS A 161 -19.92 -5.60 -6.09
N TYR A 162 -19.38 -6.83 -6.07
CA TYR A 162 -20.14 -8.06 -6.36
C TYR A 162 -19.83 -9.18 -5.35
N PRO A 163 -20.18 -9.00 -4.05
CA PRO A 163 -19.78 -9.93 -2.98
C PRO A 163 -20.38 -11.34 -3.09
N GLY A 164 -21.46 -11.52 -3.87
CA GLY A 164 -22.12 -12.81 -4.06
C GLY A 164 -21.55 -13.69 -5.18
N LEU A 165 -20.53 -13.21 -5.91
CA LEU A 165 -19.95 -13.96 -7.02
C LEU A 165 -18.99 -15.06 -6.56
N THR A 166 -18.98 -16.15 -7.32
CA THR A 166 -18.01 -17.23 -7.19
C THR A 166 -16.60 -16.77 -7.58
N GLU A 167 -15.57 -17.53 -7.17
CA GLU A 167 -14.18 -17.27 -7.57
C GLU A 167 -13.99 -17.21 -9.09
N ASP A 168 -14.72 -18.03 -9.84
CA ASP A 168 -14.66 -18.06 -11.30
C ASP A 168 -15.29 -16.81 -11.92
N GLU A 169 -16.43 -16.35 -11.40
CA GLU A 169 -17.07 -15.11 -11.87
C GLU A 169 -16.25 -13.87 -11.51
N ILE A 170 -15.62 -13.84 -10.32
CA ILE A 170 -14.67 -12.79 -9.93
C ILE A 170 -13.48 -12.77 -10.89
N PHE A 171 -12.93 -13.94 -11.25
CA PHE A 171 -11.88 -14.03 -12.26
C PHE A 171 -12.33 -13.48 -13.61
N GLN A 172 -13.50 -13.91 -14.11
CA GLN A 172 -14.01 -13.44 -15.41
C GLN A 172 -14.21 -11.92 -15.43
N LYS A 173 -14.79 -11.33 -14.38
CA LYS A 173 -14.94 -9.87 -14.28
C LYS A 173 -13.61 -9.14 -14.25
N SER A 174 -12.67 -9.64 -13.43
CA SER A 174 -11.37 -9.00 -13.25
C SER A 174 -10.53 -9.08 -14.53
N TYR A 175 -10.49 -10.25 -15.16
CA TYR A 175 -9.78 -10.46 -16.41
C TYR A 175 -10.43 -9.71 -17.58
N GLY A 176 -11.76 -9.74 -17.69
CA GLY A 176 -12.52 -8.95 -18.67
C GLY A 176 -12.21 -7.45 -18.57
N HIS A 177 -12.18 -6.91 -17.35
CA HIS A 177 -11.79 -5.50 -17.13
C HIS A 177 -10.37 -5.20 -17.65
N LEU A 178 -9.41 -6.11 -17.42
CA LEU A 178 -8.05 -5.97 -17.94
C LEU A 178 -8.01 -6.03 -19.47
N LEU A 179 -8.79 -6.91 -20.11
CA LEU A 179 -8.89 -7.00 -21.57
C LEU A 179 -9.49 -5.73 -22.17
N ASP A 180 -10.61 -5.24 -21.62
CA ASP A 180 -11.29 -4.04 -22.10
C ASP A 180 -10.41 -2.80 -22.03
N LYS A 181 -9.59 -2.70 -20.98
CA LYS A 181 -8.70 -1.55 -20.77
C LYS A 181 -7.36 -1.70 -21.48
N TYR A 182 -6.65 -2.80 -21.25
CA TYR A 182 -5.24 -2.97 -21.61
C TYR A 182 -5.01 -3.94 -22.78
N GLY A 183 -6.03 -4.73 -23.17
CA GLY A 183 -5.92 -5.70 -24.26
C GLY A 183 -5.53 -5.07 -25.61
N ASP A 184 -5.34 -5.91 -26.62
CA ASP A 184 -4.92 -5.46 -27.97
C ASP A 184 -5.91 -4.44 -28.56
N ASN A 185 -7.20 -4.62 -28.30
CA ASN A 185 -8.28 -3.72 -28.70
C ASN A 185 -8.78 -2.82 -27.54
N GLY A 186 -8.03 -2.76 -26.43
CA GLY A 186 -8.43 -2.02 -25.25
C GLY A 186 -8.38 -0.50 -25.44
N TYR A 187 -9.10 0.23 -24.59
CA TYR A 187 -9.20 1.69 -24.71
C TYR A 187 -7.98 2.46 -24.16
N MET A 188 -7.02 1.81 -23.50
CA MET A 188 -5.78 2.45 -23.02
C MET A 188 -4.95 2.94 -24.21
N ARG A 189 -4.73 4.26 -24.30
CA ARG A 189 -3.88 4.90 -25.30
C ARG A 189 -2.65 5.49 -24.66
N LEU A 190 -1.49 5.29 -25.29
CA LEU A 190 -0.22 5.89 -24.89
C LEU A 190 0.06 7.12 -25.75
N GLN A 191 0.76 8.08 -25.15
CA GLN A 191 1.17 9.34 -25.76
C GLN A 191 2.45 9.15 -26.59
N PHE A 192 3.30 8.20 -26.18
CA PHE A 192 4.61 7.94 -26.79
C PHE A 192 4.76 6.44 -27.13
N PRO A 193 4.99 6.07 -28.39
CA PRO A 193 5.03 4.67 -28.82
C PRO A 193 6.28 3.91 -28.37
N ASP A 194 7.39 4.60 -28.08
CA ASP A 194 8.67 4.00 -27.69
C ASP A 194 8.96 4.12 -26.18
N SER A 195 7.97 4.47 -25.37
CA SER A 195 8.18 4.75 -23.96
C SER A 195 8.32 3.49 -23.11
N PRO A 196 8.82 3.61 -21.86
CA PRO A 196 8.79 2.51 -20.90
C PRO A 196 7.37 1.95 -20.70
N ASN A 197 6.34 2.80 -20.78
CA ASN A 197 4.95 2.39 -20.68
C ASN A 197 4.47 1.61 -21.91
N ALA A 198 4.97 1.91 -23.11
CA ALA A 198 4.69 1.11 -24.30
C ALA A 198 5.25 -0.31 -24.17
N ARG A 199 6.48 -0.44 -23.65
CA ARG A 199 7.07 -1.75 -23.34
C ARG A 199 6.27 -2.51 -22.28
N ARG A 200 5.93 -1.87 -21.15
CA ARG A 200 5.12 -2.50 -20.08
C ARG A 200 3.75 -2.93 -20.59
N LEU A 201 3.12 -2.13 -21.46
CA LEU A 201 1.82 -2.46 -22.05
C LEU A 201 1.92 -3.65 -23.00
N ALA A 202 2.99 -3.73 -23.81
CA ALA A 202 3.24 -4.88 -24.67
C ALA A 202 3.44 -6.16 -23.84
N GLU A 203 4.27 -6.11 -22.79
CA GLU A 203 4.49 -7.23 -21.87
C GLU A 203 3.20 -7.66 -21.15
N LEU A 204 2.35 -6.70 -20.77
CA LEU A 204 1.02 -6.97 -20.20
C LEU A 204 0.11 -7.65 -21.23
N ARG A 205 0.07 -7.17 -22.47
CA ARG A 205 -0.75 -7.75 -23.55
C ARG A 205 -0.36 -9.18 -23.87
N GLU A 206 0.93 -9.50 -23.91
CA GLU A 206 1.39 -10.88 -24.08
C GLU A 206 0.79 -11.81 -23.01
N LYS A 207 0.78 -11.37 -21.74
CA LYS A 207 0.13 -12.14 -20.67
C LYS A 207 -1.37 -12.26 -20.86
N LEU A 208 -2.03 -11.17 -21.26
CA LEU A 208 -3.49 -11.14 -21.45
C LEU A 208 -3.98 -12.01 -22.59
N ARG A 209 -3.13 -12.40 -23.55
CA ARG A 209 -3.48 -13.35 -24.62
C ARG A 209 -3.51 -14.81 -24.18
N ASP A 210 -3.04 -15.12 -22.97
CA ASP A 210 -3.01 -16.47 -22.41
C ASP A 210 -3.99 -16.58 -21.22
N PRO A 211 -5.24 -17.03 -21.45
CA PRO A 211 -6.24 -17.20 -20.40
C PRO A 211 -5.82 -18.19 -19.31
N GLU A 212 -5.03 -19.21 -19.65
CA GLU A 212 -4.58 -20.23 -18.68
C GLU A 212 -3.52 -19.65 -17.73
N LEU A 213 -2.58 -18.88 -18.27
CA LEU A 213 -1.66 -18.08 -17.46
C LEU A 213 -2.44 -17.13 -16.55
N MET A 214 -3.40 -16.39 -17.09
CA MET A 214 -4.21 -15.45 -16.30
C MET A 214 -4.96 -16.13 -15.16
N ARG A 215 -5.54 -17.31 -15.42
CA ARG A 215 -6.20 -18.15 -14.41
C ARG A 215 -5.22 -18.60 -13.32
N ARG A 216 -4.03 -19.04 -13.72
CA ARG A 216 -2.96 -19.45 -12.79
C ARG A 216 -2.52 -18.28 -11.92
N GLU A 217 -2.26 -17.12 -12.53
CA GLU A 217 -1.86 -15.90 -11.82
C GLU A 217 -2.94 -15.44 -10.83
N PHE A 218 -4.22 -15.48 -11.22
CA PHE A 218 -5.35 -15.17 -10.35
C PHE A 218 -5.33 -16.02 -9.07
N SER A 219 -5.10 -17.33 -9.19
CA SER A 219 -5.06 -18.26 -8.05
C SER A 219 -3.97 -17.95 -7.01
N LEU A 220 -2.95 -17.17 -7.39
CA LEU A 220 -1.87 -16.77 -6.47
C LEU A 220 -2.28 -15.60 -5.58
N PHE A 221 -3.26 -14.81 -5.99
CA PHE A 221 -3.80 -13.72 -5.19
C PHE A 221 -4.73 -14.26 -4.12
N GLN A 222 -4.52 -13.83 -2.88
CA GLN A 222 -5.33 -14.20 -1.73
C GLN A 222 -5.68 -12.95 -0.94
N ILE A 223 -6.96 -12.84 -0.62
CA ILE A 223 -7.49 -11.85 0.30
C ILE A 223 -7.58 -12.49 1.68
N HIS A 224 -7.48 -11.66 2.70
CA HIS A 224 -7.57 -12.09 4.07
C HIS A 224 -8.91 -12.83 4.31
N PRO A 225 -8.89 -14.09 4.77
CA PRO A 225 -10.08 -14.93 4.89
C PRO A 225 -10.89 -14.67 6.18
N LEU A 226 -10.31 -13.98 7.16
CA LEU A 226 -10.97 -13.65 8.43
C LEU A 226 -11.29 -12.17 8.50
N GLU A 227 -12.32 -11.81 9.25
CA GLU A 227 -12.55 -10.43 9.68
C GLU A 227 -11.60 -10.05 10.83
N PRO A 228 -11.28 -8.76 11.02
CA PRO A 228 -10.58 -8.28 12.21
C PRO A 228 -11.31 -8.69 13.49
N PHE A 229 -10.60 -9.35 14.42
CA PHE A 229 -11.13 -9.66 15.74
C PHE A 229 -10.89 -8.46 16.66
N VAL A 230 -11.97 -7.73 16.97
CA VAL A 230 -11.93 -6.51 17.78
C VAL A 230 -12.88 -6.66 18.97
N PRO A 231 -12.39 -7.14 20.13
CA PRO A 231 -13.22 -7.21 21.33
C PRO A 231 -13.52 -5.82 21.89
N GLU A 232 -14.63 -5.68 22.61
CA GLU A 232 -14.95 -4.46 23.35
C GLU A 232 -13.83 -4.12 24.35
N GLY A 233 -13.45 -2.85 24.43
CA GLY A 233 -12.38 -2.41 25.32
C GLY A 233 -10.98 -2.92 24.94
N ALA A 234 -10.76 -3.33 23.68
CA ALA A 234 -9.45 -3.77 23.20
C ALA A 234 -8.32 -2.77 23.55
N LYS A 235 -7.26 -3.29 24.16
CA LYS A 235 -6.09 -2.58 24.68
C LYS A 235 -4.83 -2.82 23.85
N VAL A 236 -4.73 -4.03 23.29
CA VAL A 236 -3.57 -4.50 22.51
C VAL A 236 -4.05 -5.00 21.16
N LEU A 237 -3.44 -4.55 20.07
CA LEU A 237 -3.63 -5.07 18.72
C LEU A 237 -2.43 -5.93 18.30
N LEU A 238 -2.62 -7.23 18.18
CA LEU A 238 -1.62 -8.15 17.61
C LEU A 238 -1.80 -8.25 16.10
N LEU A 239 -0.74 -7.95 15.36
CA LEU A 239 -0.69 -8.03 13.91
C LEU A 239 0.33 -9.11 13.48
N GLY A 240 -0.23 -10.18 12.91
CA GLY A 240 0.55 -11.15 12.14
C GLY A 240 0.96 -10.60 10.77
N SER A 241 1.55 -11.44 9.93
CA SER A 241 1.90 -11.08 8.55
C SER A 241 0.73 -11.31 7.60
N PHE A 242 0.36 -12.58 7.43
CA PHE A 242 -0.81 -13.07 6.69
C PHE A 242 -1.05 -14.54 7.09
N PRO A 243 -2.31 -15.04 7.14
CA PRO A 243 -2.57 -16.41 7.56
C PRO A 243 -1.92 -17.45 6.63
N PRO A 244 -1.56 -18.64 7.15
CA PRO A 244 -1.08 -19.75 6.31
C PRO A 244 -2.21 -20.26 5.41
N PRO A 245 -1.92 -21.10 4.39
CA PRO A 245 -2.96 -21.79 3.64
C PRO A 245 -3.92 -22.55 4.56
N HIS A 246 -5.22 -22.54 4.24
CA HIS A 246 -6.30 -23.08 5.08
C HIS A 246 -6.08 -24.54 5.50
N ALA A 247 -5.48 -25.37 4.64
CA ALA A 247 -5.11 -26.77 4.97
C ALA A 247 -4.15 -26.93 6.17
N ARG A 248 -3.51 -25.85 6.65
CA ARG A 248 -2.67 -25.85 7.85
C ARG A 248 -3.41 -25.41 9.11
N TRP A 249 -4.70 -25.10 9.01
CA TRP A 249 -5.47 -24.56 10.12
C TRP A 249 -5.98 -25.68 11.02
N SER A 250 -5.82 -25.49 12.32
CA SER A 250 -6.41 -26.34 13.36
C SER A 250 -7.62 -25.69 14.04
N MET A 251 -7.88 -24.42 13.70
CA MET A 251 -8.91 -23.56 14.27
C MET A 251 -9.24 -22.47 13.25
N GLU A 252 -10.51 -22.10 13.11
CA GLU A 252 -10.98 -20.99 12.25
C GLU A 252 -10.76 -19.63 12.93
N PHE A 253 -9.50 -19.32 13.27
CA PHE A 253 -9.12 -18.09 13.97
C PHE A 253 -7.63 -17.76 13.77
N PHE A 254 -7.14 -16.66 14.37
CA PHE A 254 -5.75 -16.23 14.24
C PHE A 254 -4.75 -17.23 14.83
N TYR A 255 -3.54 -17.23 14.26
CA TYR A 255 -2.49 -18.22 14.55
C TYR A 255 -3.00 -19.67 14.50
N PRO A 256 -3.65 -20.07 13.38
CA PRO A 256 -4.47 -21.28 13.34
C PRO A 256 -3.66 -22.58 13.29
N ASN A 257 -2.39 -22.53 12.88
CA ASN A 257 -1.55 -23.71 12.77
C ASN A 257 -1.21 -24.25 14.17
N PHE A 258 -1.54 -25.52 14.44
CA PHE A 258 -1.29 -26.14 15.74
C PHE A 258 0.18 -26.12 16.19
N GLN A 259 1.13 -26.04 15.25
CA GLN A 259 2.56 -25.90 15.55
C GLN A 259 2.99 -24.48 15.89
N ASN A 260 2.17 -23.46 15.62
CA ASN A 260 2.47 -22.09 16.00
C ASN A 260 2.44 -21.96 17.54
N ASP A 261 3.41 -21.25 18.10
CA ASP A 261 3.56 -21.13 19.54
C ASP A 261 2.75 -19.99 20.16
N MET A 262 2.01 -19.19 19.38
CA MET A 262 1.27 -18.02 19.90
C MET A 262 0.39 -18.38 21.10
N TRP A 263 -0.49 -19.38 20.95
CA TRP A 263 -1.36 -19.79 22.04
C TRP A 263 -0.61 -20.47 23.18
N ARG A 264 0.58 -21.03 22.94
CA ARG A 264 1.44 -21.59 24.00
C ARG A 264 2.14 -20.49 24.78
N ILE A 265 2.55 -19.42 24.11
CA ILE A 265 3.10 -18.20 24.71
C ILE A 265 2.05 -17.59 25.64
N MET A 266 0.82 -17.40 25.15
CA MET A 266 -0.28 -16.86 25.95
C MET A 266 -0.64 -17.78 27.13
N GLY A 267 -0.68 -19.10 26.91
CA GLY A 267 -0.94 -20.07 27.97
C GLY A 267 0.12 -20.02 29.08
N LEU A 268 1.39 -19.95 28.72
CA LEU A 268 2.48 -19.85 29.68
C LEU A 268 2.45 -18.53 30.45
N LEU A 269 2.23 -17.40 29.77
CA LEU A 269 2.24 -16.08 30.39
C LEU A 269 1.08 -15.85 31.37
N PHE A 270 -0.14 -16.25 31.00
CA PHE A 270 -1.34 -15.94 31.78
C PHE A 270 -1.77 -17.06 32.73
N TYR A 271 -1.31 -18.30 32.50
CA TYR A 271 -1.77 -19.48 33.24
C TYR A 271 -0.63 -20.37 33.73
N GLY A 272 0.62 -20.08 33.38
CA GLY A 272 1.75 -20.96 33.69
C GLY A 272 1.72 -22.31 32.96
N ASP A 273 0.83 -22.48 31.96
CA ASP A 273 0.62 -23.73 31.24
C ASP A 273 0.59 -23.51 29.72
N PRO A 274 1.62 -23.96 28.96
CA PRO A 274 1.63 -23.83 27.51
C PRO A 274 0.54 -24.68 26.81
N GLY A 275 -0.07 -25.64 27.51
CA GLY A 275 -1.17 -26.47 27.04
C GLY A 275 -2.56 -25.89 27.27
N HIS A 276 -2.71 -24.74 27.95
CA HIS A 276 -3.99 -24.21 28.43
C HIS A 276 -5.10 -24.14 27.35
N PHE A 277 -4.71 -23.72 26.14
CA PHE A 277 -5.61 -23.53 24.99
C PHE A 277 -5.68 -24.74 24.05
N VAL A 278 -5.03 -25.85 24.37
CA VAL A 278 -5.09 -27.08 23.57
C VAL A 278 -6.31 -27.88 23.99
N VAL A 279 -7.06 -28.40 23.00
CA VAL A 279 -8.17 -29.31 23.30
C VAL A 279 -7.60 -30.66 23.78
N PRO A 280 -7.97 -31.15 24.98
CA PRO A 280 -7.44 -32.40 25.50
C PRO A 280 -7.59 -33.57 24.51
N GLY A 281 -6.49 -34.28 24.25
CA GLY A 281 -6.45 -35.41 23.33
C GLY A 281 -6.52 -35.07 21.84
N GLN A 282 -6.57 -33.78 21.46
CA GLN A 282 -6.70 -33.36 20.05
C GLN A 282 -5.52 -32.49 19.61
N ARG A 283 -5.18 -32.57 18.32
CA ARG A 283 -4.13 -31.75 17.70
C ARG A 283 -4.68 -30.41 17.19
N ARG A 284 -5.37 -29.68 18.06
CA ARG A 284 -5.93 -28.36 17.74
C ARG A 284 -6.06 -27.47 18.97
N PHE A 285 -6.21 -26.18 18.74
CA PHE A 285 -6.55 -25.21 19.77
C PHE A 285 -8.07 -25.14 19.99
N ASP A 286 -8.45 -24.69 21.18
CA ASP A 286 -9.83 -24.50 21.61
C ASP A 286 -10.28 -23.07 21.29
N TYR A 287 -11.10 -22.92 20.25
CA TYR A 287 -11.62 -21.63 19.78
C TYR A 287 -12.36 -20.84 20.86
N GLU A 288 -13.21 -21.50 21.65
CA GLU A 288 -14.01 -20.82 22.66
C GLU A 288 -13.13 -20.32 23.80
N ARG A 289 -12.18 -21.14 24.28
CA ARG A 289 -11.22 -20.71 25.30
C ARG A 289 -10.34 -19.57 24.81
N VAL A 290 -9.84 -19.68 23.59
CA VAL A 290 -8.99 -18.66 22.97
C VAL A 290 -9.74 -17.33 22.86
N THR A 291 -10.94 -17.33 22.26
CA THR A 291 -11.68 -16.08 22.05
C THR A 291 -12.20 -15.49 23.35
N ALA A 292 -12.61 -16.31 24.32
CA ALA A 292 -12.99 -15.84 25.66
C ALA A 292 -11.81 -15.18 26.38
N PHE A 293 -10.62 -15.77 26.30
CA PHE A 293 -9.38 -15.16 26.81
C PHE A 293 -9.10 -13.81 26.14
N CYS A 294 -9.13 -13.75 24.81
CA CYS A 294 -8.85 -12.49 24.09
C CYS A 294 -9.87 -11.39 24.40
N ARG A 295 -11.15 -11.73 24.57
CA ARG A 295 -12.17 -10.77 25.01
C ARG A 295 -11.88 -10.25 26.42
N ARG A 296 -11.55 -11.14 27.36
CA ARG A 296 -11.29 -10.77 28.75
C ARG A 296 -10.05 -9.87 28.89
N GLU A 297 -8.97 -10.20 28.19
CA GLU A 297 -7.71 -9.45 28.26
C GLU A 297 -7.68 -8.23 27.32
N GLY A 298 -8.70 -8.02 26.49
CA GLY A 298 -8.76 -6.91 25.54
C GLY A 298 -7.72 -7.05 24.41
N ILE A 299 -7.54 -8.24 23.86
CA ILE A 299 -6.57 -8.53 22.80
C ILE A 299 -7.31 -8.60 21.45
N ALA A 300 -7.09 -7.58 20.63
CA ALA A 300 -7.51 -7.57 19.23
C ALA A 300 -6.48 -8.26 18.34
N MET A 301 -6.93 -8.84 17.24
CA MET A 301 -6.06 -9.52 16.28
C MET A 301 -6.44 -9.23 14.85
N TYR A 302 -5.41 -9.04 14.02
CA TYR A 302 -5.51 -9.10 12.58
C TYR A 302 -4.14 -9.43 11.98
N ASP A 303 -3.97 -9.19 10.69
CA ASP A 303 -2.71 -9.32 9.98
C ASP A 303 -2.34 -8.00 9.28
N ALA A 304 -1.04 -7.80 9.03
CA ALA A 304 -0.52 -6.58 8.42
C ALA A 304 -0.88 -6.45 6.93
N ALA A 305 -1.10 -7.59 6.24
CA ALA A 305 -1.52 -7.61 4.85
C ALA A 305 -3.00 -7.99 4.72
N TYR A 306 -3.74 -7.23 3.91
CA TYR A 306 -5.12 -7.55 3.54
C TYR A 306 -5.18 -8.41 2.28
N MET A 307 -4.31 -8.13 1.30
CA MET A 307 -4.19 -8.93 0.07
C MET A 307 -2.73 -9.22 -0.22
N VAL A 308 -2.46 -10.48 -0.56
CA VAL A 308 -1.12 -10.94 -0.95
C VAL A 308 -1.18 -11.70 -2.27
N LYS A 309 -0.04 -11.81 -2.93
CA LYS A 309 0.23 -12.78 -3.98
C LYS A 309 1.28 -13.77 -3.46
N ARG A 310 0.93 -15.06 -3.39
CA ARG A 310 1.87 -16.10 -2.94
C ARG A 310 2.79 -16.50 -4.10
N LEU A 311 4.09 -16.24 -3.97
CA LEU A 311 5.10 -16.56 -4.99
C LEU A 311 5.55 -18.02 -4.93
N ARG A 312 5.37 -18.69 -3.78
CA ARG A 312 5.56 -20.13 -3.58
C ARG A 312 4.44 -20.60 -2.64
N GLY A 313 3.85 -21.77 -2.89
CA GLY A 313 2.69 -22.30 -2.16
C GLY A 313 2.92 -22.69 -0.67
N ASN A 314 3.78 -21.97 0.06
CA ASN A 314 4.08 -22.21 1.47
C ASN A 314 3.69 -21.00 2.35
N ALA A 315 3.76 -21.21 3.67
CA ALA A 315 3.37 -20.24 4.70
C ALA A 315 4.51 -19.32 5.16
N SER A 316 5.65 -19.29 4.46
CA SER A 316 6.77 -18.43 4.85
C SER A 316 6.56 -17.01 4.31
N ASP A 317 6.73 -16.02 5.18
CA ASP A 317 6.70 -14.59 4.85
C ASP A 317 7.64 -14.19 3.70
N ASN A 318 8.69 -14.99 3.48
CA ASN A 318 9.72 -14.76 2.47
C ASN A 318 9.20 -14.89 1.03
N PHE A 319 8.03 -15.51 0.81
CA PHE A 319 7.45 -15.72 -0.52
C PHE A 319 6.09 -15.05 -0.71
N LEU A 320 5.74 -14.08 0.13
CA LEU A 320 4.54 -13.25 -0.04
C LEU A 320 4.90 -11.93 -0.71
N LYS A 321 4.28 -11.61 -1.85
CA LYS A 321 4.24 -10.23 -2.34
C LYS A 321 2.98 -9.57 -1.79
N ILE A 322 3.11 -8.44 -1.11
CA ILE A 322 1.96 -7.77 -0.50
C ILE A 322 1.37 -6.83 -1.52
N MET A 323 0.07 -7.01 -1.77
CA MET A 323 -0.67 -6.27 -2.79
C MET A 323 -1.49 -5.15 -2.16
N GLU A 324 -2.08 -5.44 -1.00
CA GLU A 324 -2.85 -4.48 -0.19
C GLU A 324 -2.49 -4.67 1.29
N SER A 325 -2.11 -3.58 1.96
CA SER A 325 -1.87 -3.58 3.40
C SER A 325 -3.18 -3.34 4.14
N THR A 326 -3.26 -3.80 5.39
CA THR A 326 -4.36 -3.43 6.28
C THR A 326 -4.30 -1.93 6.61
N ASP A 327 -5.46 -1.27 6.60
CA ASP A 327 -5.60 0.07 7.16
C ASP A 327 -5.60 0.01 8.70
N ILE A 328 -4.39 0.05 9.26
CA ILE A 328 -4.17 -0.04 10.72
C ILE A 328 -4.76 1.18 11.42
N GLN A 329 -4.72 2.37 10.81
CA GLN A 329 -5.27 3.58 11.42
C GLN A 329 -6.79 3.50 11.55
N ALA A 330 -7.49 3.06 10.49
CA ALA A 330 -8.93 2.80 10.56
C ALA A 330 -9.30 1.70 11.56
N LEU A 331 -8.45 0.67 11.70
CA LEU A 331 -8.66 -0.36 12.71
C LEU A 331 -8.49 0.21 14.14
N LEU A 332 -7.43 0.97 14.39
CA LEU A 332 -7.18 1.65 15.67
C LEU A 332 -8.27 2.68 16.02
N ALA A 333 -8.91 3.30 15.03
CA ALA A 333 -10.05 4.19 15.25
C ALA A 333 -11.24 3.48 15.91
N LYS A 334 -11.44 2.19 15.62
CA LYS A 334 -12.49 1.34 16.22
C LYS A 334 -12.15 0.89 17.64
N MET A 335 -10.93 1.15 18.13
CA MET A 335 -10.44 0.70 19.43
C MET A 335 -9.92 1.88 20.25
N PRO A 336 -10.81 2.71 20.85
CA PRO A 336 -10.43 3.91 21.58
C PRO A 336 -9.49 3.62 22.77
N SER A 337 -9.65 2.46 23.41
CA SER A 337 -8.84 2.01 24.56
C SER A 337 -7.50 1.36 24.17
N CYS A 338 -7.23 1.17 22.88
CA CYS A 338 -6.00 0.53 22.43
C CYS A 338 -4.81 1.46 22.64
N HIS A 339 -3.76 0.94 23.29
CA HIS A 339 -2.52 1.67 23.59
C HIS A 339 -1.27 0.94 23.08
N ALA A 340 -1.41 -0.30 22.57
CA ALA A 340 -0.29 -1.08 22.06
C ALA A 340 -0.59 -1.73 20.70
N VAL A 341 0.33 -1.56 19.74
CA VAL A 341 0.36 -2.32 18.49
C VAL A 341 1.54 -3.27 18.55
N VAL A 342 1.33 -4.53 18.16
CA VAL A 342 2.36 -5.57 18.28
C VAL A 342 2.53 -6.26 16.94
N SER A 343 3.75 -6.29 16.43
CA SER A 343 4.11 -7.11 15.27
C SER A 343 4.72 -8.43 15.72
N THR A 344 4.33 -9.54 15.10
CA THR A 344 4.80 -10.89 15.45
C THR A 344 5.73 -11.49 14.39
N GLY A 345 6.54 -10.66 13.73
CA GLY A 345 7.41 -11.05 12.62
C GLY A 345 8.21 -9.88 12.04
N GLY A 346 9.30 -10.19 11.34
CA GLY A 346 10.20 -9.17 10.77
C GLY A 346 9.53 -8.35 9.67
N LYS A 347 8.90 -9.01 8.69
CA LYS A 347 8.26 -8.36 7.55
C LYS A 347 7.05 -7.53 7.95
N SER A 348 6.20 -8.06 8.84
CA SER A 348 5.08 -7.29 9.42
C SER A 348 5.59 -6.05 10.17
N ALA A 349 6.72 -6.14 10.87
CA ALA A 349 7.26 -5.01 11.62
C ALA A 349 7.67 -3.83 10.72
N GLU A 350 8.37 -4.10 9.61
CA GLU A 350 8.76 -3.07 8.64
C GLU A 350 7.55 -2.36 8.04
N GLN A 351 6.49 -3.10 7.74
CA GLN A 351 5.27 -2.54 7.18
C GLN A 351 4.50 -1.71 8.20
N ILE A 352 4.31 -2.25 9.40
CA ILE A 352 3.61 -1.54 10.47
C ILE A 352 4.36 -0.26 10.83
N ALA A 353 5.69 -0.32 10.94
CA ALA A 353 6.52 0.86 11.18
C ALA A 353 6.34 1.92 10.08
N SER A 354 6.31 1.50 8.81
CA SER A 354 6.05 2.39 7.68
C SER A 354 4.64 2.99 7.68
N ILE A 355 3.62 2.27 8.16
CA ILE A 355 2.24 2.76 8.24
C ILE A 355 2.07 3.73 9.42
N LEU A 356 2.78 3.48 10.51
CA LEU A 356 2.74 4.30 11.73
C LEU A 356 3.74 5.47 11.68
N ASP A 357 4.53 5.59 10.62
CA ASP A 357 5.62 6.56 10.46
C ASP A 357 6.61 6.57 11.63
N VAL A 358 7.11 5.37 11.98
CA VAL A 358 8.09 5.17 13.05
C VAL A 358 9.28 4.36 12.58
N THR A 359 10.37 4.41 13.35
CA THR A 359 11.50 3.51 13.15
C THR A 359 11.12 2.08 13.54
N VAL A 360 11.64 1.09 12.80
CA VAL A 360 11.43 -0.32 13.13
C VAL A 360 12.17 -0.65 14.44
N PRO A 361 11.47 -1.06 15.53
CA PRO A 361 12.15 -1.41 16.77
C PRO A 361 13.06 -2.64 16.60
N PRO A 362 14.05 -2.87 17.48
CA PRO A 362 14.73 -4.16 17.54
C PRO A 362 13.77 -5.27 17.97
N VAL A 363 14.08 -6.54 17.65
CA VAL A 363 13.26 -7.67 18.11
C VAL A 363 13.29 -7.74 19.64
N GLY A 364 12.10 -7.83 20.26
CA GLY A 364 11.90 -7.71 21.70
C GLY A 364 11.73 -6.26 22.19
N GLY A 365 11.94 -5.26 21.34
CA GLY A 365 11.87 -3.85 21.70
C GLY A 365 10.57 -3.16 21.29
N SER A 366 10.50 -1.85 21.58
CA SER A 366 9.36 -1.00 21.27
C SER A 366 9.75 0.44 20.96
N VAL A 367 8.82 1.18 20.37
CA VAL A 367 8.91 2.63 20.14
C VAL A 367 7.56 3.27 20.47
N SER A 368 7.59 4.45 21.10
CA SER A 368 6.37 5.22 21.37
C SER A 368 6.05 6.13 20.20
N PHE A 369 4.76 6.30 19.91
CA PHE A 369 4.28 7.19 18.86
C PHE A 369 2.96 7.85 19.26
N SER A 370 2.62 8.93 18.58
CA SER A 370 1.38 9.67 18.78
C SER A 370 0.44 9.40 17.61
N LEU A 371 -0.72 8.80 17.88
CA LEU A 371 -1.75 8.61 16.89
C LEU A 371 -2.69 9.82 16.89
N SER A 372 -2.61 10.62 15.83
CA SER A 372 -3.53 11.72 15.55
C SER A 372 -4.67 11.24 14.68
N MET A 373 -5.92 11.43 15.11
CA MET A 373 -7.10 11.19 14.29
C MET A 373 -7.86 12.52 14.08
N PRO A 374 -8.44 12.76 12.89
CA PRO A 374 -9.24 13.95 12.66
C PRO A 374 -10.34 14.11 13.71
N GLY A 375 -10.39 15.26 14.38
CA GLY A 375 -11.41 15.58 15.38
C GLY A 375 -11.24 14.88 16.75
N ALA A 376 -10.12 14.21 17.02
CA ALA A 376 -9.84 13.59 18.31
C ALA A 376 -8.50 14.07 18.89
N SER A 377 -8.35 13.92 20.22
CA SER A 377 -7.06 14.14 20.88
C SER A 377 -6.04 13.10 20.44
N SER A 378 -4.78 13.52 20.31
CA SER A 378 -3.68 12.62 20.04
C SER A 378 -3.56 11.56 21.14
N ARG A 379 -3.43 10.29 20.74
CA ARG A 379 -3.26 9.16 21.66
C ARG A 379 -1.82 8.71 21.69
N SER A 380 -1.22 8.69 22.88
CA SER A 380 0.09 8.07 23.08
C SER A 380 -0.06 6.56 22.99
N MET A 381 0.70 5.94 22.09
CA MET A 381 0.69 4.50 21.81
C MET A 381 2.11 3.95 21.79
N THR A 382 2.23 2.63 21.94
CA THR A 382 3.50 1.92 21.84
C THR A 382 3.44 0.86 20.75
N PHE A 383 4.40 0.88 19.84
CA PHE A 383 4.60 -0.17 18.84
C PHE A 383 5.68 -1.13 19.32
N PHE A 384 5.32 -2.40 19.51
CA PHE A 384 6.19 -3.49 19.93
C PHE A 384 6.57 -4.37 18.75
N ARG A 385 7.85 -4.75 18.64
CA ARG A 385 8.33 -5.76 17.70
C ARG A 385 8.70 -7.04 18.43
N MET A 386 7.82 -8.02 18.40
CA MET A 386 8.02 -9.28 19.11
C MET A 386 8.69 -10.33 18.22
N PRO A 387 9.43 -11.31 18.80
CA PRO A 387 9.90 -12.46 18.05
C PRO A 387 8.71 -13.22 17.46
N SER A 388 8.91 -13.83 16.29
CA SER A 388 7.82 -14.55 15.64
C SER A 388 7.36 -15.74 16.48
N SER A 389 6.04 -15.90 16.57
CA SER A 389 5.40 -17.04 17.23
C SER A 389 5.56 -18.34 16.44
N SER A 390 5.99 -18.28 15.17
CA SER A 390 6.30 -19.46 14.37
C SER A 390 7.51 -20.22 14.91
N ARG A 391 7.47 -21.55 14.89
CA ARG A 391 8.64 -22.41 15.20
C ARG A 391 9.76 -22.32 14.16
N ALA A 392 9.48 -21.75 12.99
CA ALA A 392 10.52 -21.45 12.00
C ALA A 392 11.50 -20.37 12.51
N TYR A 393 11.08 -19.54 13.48
CA TYR A 393 11.97 -18.64 14.19
C TYR A 393 12.65 -19.39 15.34
N PRO A 394 13.98 -19.60 15.30
CA PRO A 394 14.69 -20.52 16.20
C PRO A 394 14.94 -19.90 17.57
N LEU A 395 13.86 -19.63 18.32
CA LEU A 395 13.90 -19.15 19.69
C LEU A 395 13.06 -20.08 20.60
N PRO A 396 13.58 -20.54 21.75
CA PRO A 396 12.82 -21.34 22.71
C PRO A 396 11.52 -20.66 23.15
N LEU A 397 10.49 -21.46 23.47
CA LEU A 397 9.17 -20.98 23.83
C LEU A 397 9.20 -20.01 25.02
N GLU A 398 10.00 -20.33 26.03
CA GLU A 398 10.11 -19.55 27.27
C GLU A 398 10.75 -18.18 27.00
N LYS A 399 11.74 -18.13 26.09
CA LYS A 399 12.36 -16.88 25.65
C LYS A 399 11.42 -16.06 24.78
N LYS A 400 10.58 -16.70 23.95
CA LYS A 400 9.51 -15.99 23.24
C LYS A 400 8.53 -15.41 24.26
N ALA A 401 8.04 -16.20 25.20
CA ALA A 401 7.10 -15.74 26.23
C ALA A 401 7.66 -14.56 27.03
N ALA A 402 8.91 -14.64 27.50
CA ALA A 402 9.57 -13.55 28.21
C ALA A 402 9.61 -12.23 27.40
N ALA A 403 9.79 -12.30 26.08
CA ALA A 403 9.74 -11.10 25.23
C ALA A 403 8.32 -10.50 25.17
N TYR A 404 7.27 -11.33 25.13
CA TYR A 404 5.87 -10.87 25.08
C TYR A 404 5.36 -10.35 26.43
N ALA A 405 5.98 -10.72 27.56
CA ALA A 405 5.54 -10.30 28.90
C ALA A 405 5.42 -8.77 29.04
N GLY A 406 6.40 -8.03 28.49
CA GLY A 406 6.42 -6.56 28.51
C GLY A 406 5.27 -5.88 27.74
N VAL A 407 4.63 -6.58 26.79
CA VAL A 407 3.44 -6.08 26.09
C VAL A 407 2.23 -6.01 27.04
N PHE A 408 2.13 -6.98 27.94
CA PHE A 408 0.98 -7.17 28.82
C PHE A 408 1.22 -6.70 30.26
N GLY A 409 2.44 -6.25 30.59
CA GLY A 409 2.80 -5.79 31.92
C GLY A 409 2.85 -6.91 32.97
N ILE A 410 3.23 -8.12 32.55
CA ILE A 410 3.34 -9.34 33.38
C ILE A 410 4.79 -9.56 33.82
#